data_AF-A0A7K2WMK6-F1
#
_entry.id   AF-A0A7K2WMK6-F1
#
_cell.length_a   1.000
_cell.length_b   1.000
_cell.length_c   1.000
_cell.angle_alpha   90.00
_cell.angle_beta   90.00
_cell.angle_gamma   90.00
#
_symmetry.space_group_name_H-M   'P 1'
#
loop_
_entity.id
_entity.type
_entity.pdbx_description
1 polymer ?
#
loop_
_entity_poly.entity_id
_entity_poly.type
_entity_poly.pdbx_seq_one_letter_code
_entity_poly.pdbx_strand_id
1 'polypeptide(L)'
;MFRSTARSTTRSVRRSAVAAAGVAAVLGLALSATLPASAATATDPNNRYTAAEIRTFLQDFYGEQGPGPFARKYGISPYLAQRVKETEGFDLLLCAQNTPRSIDVGPATTAQSLGRGWATVTAHWGGSGASTTSFKAYVDLDATYTIQLLDVDCEPDS
;
A
#
# COMPACT_ATOMS: atom_id res chain seq x y z
N MET A 1 3.16 2.65 -62.87
CA MET A 1 3.66 1.29 -63.13
C MET A 1 3.23 0.37 -61.99
N PHE A 2 2.99 -0.90 -62.30
CA PHE A 2 2.13 -1.86 -61.62
C PHE A 2 2.57 -2.36 -60.23
N ARG A 3 1.56 -2.84 -59.47
CA ARG A 3 1.58 -3.54 -58.17
C ARG A 3 2.37 -4.86 -58.16
N SER A 4 2.79 -5.33 -56.98
CA SER A 4 2.97 -6.75 -56.60
C SER A 4 2.99 -6.87 -55.04
N THR A 5 1.92 -7.38 -54.39
CA THR A 5 1.68 -8.78 -53.88
C THR A 5 2.61 -9.20 -52.72
N ALA A 6 2.16 -9.24 -51.46
CA ALA A 6 1.38 -10.29 -50.76
C ALA A 6 2.08 -11.65 -50.61
N ARG A 7 2.25 -12.18 -49.37
CA ARG A 7 1.78 -13.53 -48.98
C ARG A 7 2.01 -13.84 -47.47
N SER A 8 0.93 -14.29 -46.85
CA SER A 8 0.80 -14.83 -45.49
C SER A 8 1.27 -16.29 -45.35
N THR A 9 1.02 -16.86 -44.15
CA THR A 9 0.85 -18.29 -43.79
C THR A 9 2.13 -18.93 -43.25
N THR A 10 2.18 -19.45 -42.02
CA THR A 10 1.54 -20.73 -41.68
C THR A 10 1.01 -20.84 -40.25
N ARG A 11 -0.29 -21.14 -40.17
CA ARG A 11 -1.03 -21.63 -39.00
C ARG A 11 -0.89 -23.16 -38.97
N SER A 12 -0.42 -23.75 -37.88
CA SER A 12 -0.56 -25.20 -37.65
C SER A 12 -1.54 -25.43 -36.52
N VAL A 13 -2.77 -25.80 -36.90
CA VAL A 13 -3.78 -26.36 -36.03
C VAL A 13 -3.62 -27.88 -36.10
N ARG A 14 -3.44 -28.54 -34.95
CA ARG A 14 -3.82 -29.95 -34.83
C ARG A 14 -4.91 -30.08 -33.77
N ARG A 15 -6.11 -30.35 -34.28
CA ARG A 15 -7.25 -30.92 -33.56
C ARG A 15 -6.90 -32.37 -33.22
N SER A 16 -7.39 -32.86 -32.09
CA SER A 16 -8.49 -33.85 -32.05
C SER A 16 -8.67 -34.41 -30.66
N ALA A 17 -9.93 -34.39 -30.22
CA ALA A 17 -10.48 -35.09 -29.06
C ALA A 17 -10.48 -36.62 -29.27
N VAL A 18 -10.63 -37.39 -28.18
CA VAL A 18 -11.72 -38.38 -27.91
C VAL A 18 -11.44 -39.06 -26.55
N ALA A 19 -12.53 -39.47 -25.91
CA ALA A 19 -12.75 -39.83 -24.52
C ALA A 19 -12.44 -41.29 -24.10
N ALA A 20 -12.66 -41.52 -22.79
CA ALA A 20 -13.24 -42.70 -22.13
C ALA A 20 -12.32 -43.68 -21.35
N ALA A 21 -12.58 -43.69 -20.03
CA ALA A 21 -12.68 -44.80 -19.07
C ALA A 21 -11.59 -45.89 -18.96
N GLY A 22 -11.04 -46.03 -17.74
CA GLY A 22 -10.35 -47.23 -17.26
C GLY A 22 -9.84 -47.07 -15.82
N VAL A 23 -10.41 -47.82 -14.88
CA VAL A 23 -10.04 -47.88 -13.45
C VAL A 23 -8.90 -48.89 -13.26
N ALA A 24 -7.80 -48.50 -12.60
CA ALA A 24 -6.94 -49.38 -11.81
C ALA A 24 -6.00 -48.55 -10.90
N ALA A 25 -6.02 -48.85 -9.61
CA ALA A 25 -5.27 -48.18 -8.55
C ALA A 25 -3.80 -48.63 -8.50
N VAL A 26 -2.87 -47.68 -8.29
CA VAL A 26 -1.60 -47.93 -7.58
C VAL A 26 -1.25 -46.68 -6.76
N LEU A 27 -0.96 -46.92 -5.49
CA LEU A 27 -0.63 -45.95 -4.46
C LEU A 27 0.71 -45.25 -4.69
N GLY A 28 0.79 -43.98 -4.24
CA GLY A 28 2.02 -43.45 -3.64
C GLY A 28 2.83 -42.47 -4.49
N LEU A 29 2.26 -41.30 -4.79
CA LEU A 29 3.03 -40.09 -5.07
C LEU A 29 2.39 -38.94 -4.28
N ALA A 30 3.02 -38.58 -3.17
CA ALA A 30 2.63 -37.43 -2.37
C ALA A 30 2.84 -36.15 -3.20
N LEU A 31 1.77 -35.71 -3.86
CA LEU A 31 1.68 -34.37 -4.43
C LEU A 31 1.62 -33.39 -3.26
N SER A 32 2.76 -32.79 -2.92
CA SER A 32 2.79 -31.61 -2.06
C SER A 32 2.11 -30.47 -2.82
N ALA A 33 0.80 -30.34 -2.63
CA ALA A 33 0.06 -29.17 -3.06
C ALA A 33 0.59 -27.97 -2.26
N THR A 34 1.46 -27.17 -2.89
CA THR A 34 1.74 -25.81 -2.44
C THR A 34 0.46 -25.00 -2.62
N LEU A 35 -0.39 -25.01 -1.61
CA LEU A 35 -1.49 -24.06 -1.50
C LEU A 35 -0.86 -22.66 -1.45
N PRO A 36 -1.41 -21.66 -2.18
CA PRO A 36 -1.01 -20.29 -1.94
C PRO A 36 -1.30 -19.97 -0.48
N ALA A 37 -0.28 -19.51 0.25
CA ALA A 37 -0.48 -18.96 1.58
C ALA A 37 -1.45 -17.79 1.43
N SER A 38 -2.71 -17.99 1.83
CA SER A 38 -3.62 -16.89 2.07
C SER A 38 -2.98 -16.04 3.17
N ALA A 39 -2.42 -14.90 2.81
CA ALA A 39 -2.09 -13.86 3.76
C ALA A 39 -3.40 -13.51 4.46
N ALA A 40 -3.59 -14.01 5.68
CA ALA A 40 -4.71 -13.61 6.51
C ALA A 40 -4.54 -12.11 6.74
N THR A 41 -5.39 -11.30 6.11
CA THR A 41 -5.67 -9.95 6.57
C THR A 41 -6.28 -10.12 7.94
N ALA A 42 -5.45 -10.05 8.98
CA ALA A 42 -5.87 -10.20 10.36
C ALA A 42 -6.55 -8.88 10.79
N THR A 43 -7.70 -8.63 10.18
CA THR A 43 -8.60 -7.57 10.60
C THR A 43 -9.18 -7.97 11.96
N ASP A 44 -9.24 -7.02 12.90
CA ASP A 44 -9.84 -7.21 14.22
C ASP A 44 -11.28 -7.79 14.06
N PRO A 45 -11.79 -8.59 15.02
CA PRO A 45 -13.15 -9.15 15.00
C PRO A 45 -14.28 -8.14 14.74
N ASN A 46 -14.02 -6.84 14.90
CA ASN A 46 -14.97 -5.77 14.58
C ASN A 46 -14.80 -5.19 13.16
N ASN A 47 -14.10 -5.88 12.26
CA ASN A 47 -13.68 -5.39 10.94
C ASN A 47 -12.91 -4.06 11.04
N ARG A 48 -11.97 -3.98 11.99
CA ARG A 48 -11.10 -2.81 12.18
C ARG A 48 -9.65 -3.11 11.85
N TYR A 49 -8.95 -2.13 11.32
CA TYR A 49 -7.51 -2.19 11.16
C TYR A 49 -6.82 -2.26 12.53
N THR A 50 -5.86 -3.17 12.65
CA THR A 50 -5.00 -3.33 13.82
C THR A 50 -3.87 -2.30 13.83
N ALA A 51 -3.27 -2.05 15.00
CA ALA A 51 -2.08 -1.18 15.10
C ALA A 51 -0.94 -1.62 14.17
N ALA A 52 -0.73 -2.93 13.99
CA ALA A 52 0.31 -3.46 13.11
C ALA A 52 0.02 -3.15 11.63
N GLU A 53 -1.23 -3.32 11.19
CA GLU A 53 -1.65 -2.99 9.81
C GLU A 53 -1.52 -1.49 9.54
N ILE A 54 -1.92 -0.65 10.51
CA ILE A 54 -1.79 0.81 10.41
C ILE A 54 -0.33 1.22 10.29
N ARG A 55 0.54 0.68 11.15
CA ARG A 55 1.97 0.97 11.09
C ARG A 55 2.57 0.55 9.75
N THR A 56 2.20 -0.64 9.25
CA THR A 56 2.67 -1.14 7.95
C THR A 56 2.23 -0.21 6.82
N PHE A 57 0.96 0.19 6.81
CA PHE A 57 0.46 1.17 5.86
C PHE A 57 1.25 2.49 5.92
N LEU A 58 1.48 3.03 7.12
CA LEU A 58 2.21 4.29 7.27
C LEU A 58 3.68 4.16 6.83
N GLN A 59 4.33 3.02 7.08
CA GLN A 59 5.68 2.75 6.59
C GLN A 59 5.73 2.71 5.06
N ASP A 60 4.78 2.01 4.42
CA ASP A 60 4.70 1.94 2.97
C ASP A 60 4.31 3.29 2.35
N PHE A 61 3.41 4.04 3.01
CA PHE A 61 2.95 5.35 2.57
C PHE A 61 4.09 6.36 2.58
N TYR A 62 4.85 6.46 3.68
CA TYR A 62 5.93 7.43 3.81
C TYR A 62 7.22 6.98 3.13
N GLY A 63 7.52 5.68 3.08
CA GLY A 63 8.79 5.18 2.57
C GLY A 63 10.01 5.86 3.22
N GLU A 64 11.13 5.88 2.51
CA GLU A 64 12.38 6.46 3.01
C GLU A 64 12.36 7.99 3.11
N GLN A 65 11.79 8.69 2.12
CA GLN A 65 11.94 10.14 1.98
C GLN A 65 10.60 10.90 1.92
N GLY A 66 9.50 10.20 2.17
CA GLY A 66 8.16 10.76 2.07
C GLY A 66 7.32 10.13 0.96
N PRO A 67 6.02 10.43 0.95
CA PRO A 67 5.08 9.74 0.09
C PRO A 67 5.37 10.02 -1.38
N GLY A 68 5.48 8.94 -2.16
CA GLY A 68 5.63 9.00 -3.61
C GLY A 68 4.34 9.45 -4.31
N PRO A 69 4.39 9.69 -5.64
CA PRO A 69 3.23 10.19 -6.39
C PRO A 69 1.98 9.31 -6.29
N PHE A 70 2.15 8.00 -6.20
CA PHE A 70 1.03 7.06 -6.06
C PHE A 70 0.36 7.19 -4.68
N ALA A 71 1.14 7.18 -3.60
CA ALA A 71 0.65 7.33 -2.24
C ALA A 71 -0.05 8.68 -2.05
N ARG A 72 0.49 9.76 -2.61
CA ARG A 72 -0.15 11.09 -2.59
C ARG A 72 -1.47 11.15 -3.35
N LYS A 73 -1.65 10.30 -4.37
CA LYS A 73 -2.86 10.31 -5.21
C LYS A 73 -3.96 9.39 -4.68
N TYR A 74 -3.59 8.25 -4.11
CA TYR A 74 -4.52 7.17 -3.76
C TYR A 74 -4.50 6.76 -2.28
N GLY A 75 -3.46 7.16 -1.54
CA GLY A 75 -3.27 6.81 -0.13
C GLY A 75 -3.74 7.88 0.86
N ILE A 76 -4.36 8.96 0.39
CA ILE A 76 -4.89 10.04 1.24
C ILE A 76 -6.39 10.21 1.03
N SER A 77 -7.09 10.61 2.09
CA SER A 77 -8.52 10.88 2.02
C SER A 77 -8.83 12.03 1.06
N PRO A 78 -10.04 12.08 0.45
CA PRO A 78 -10.44 13.21 -0.39
C PRO A 78 -10.36 14.56 0.31
N TYR A 79 -10.65 14.59 1.62
CA TYR A 79 -10.53 15.79 2.44
C TYR A 79 -9.06 16.23 2.58
N LEU A 80 -8.16 15.31 2.92
CA LEU A 80 -6.72 15.62 3.02
C LEU A 80 -6.13 16.01 1.67
N ALA A 81 -6.55 15.36 0.58
CA ALA A 81 -6.15 15.71 -0.78
C ALA A 81 -6.52 17.14 -1.14
N GLN A 82 -7.67 17.63 -0.67
CA GLN A 82 -8.07 19.01 -0.88
C GLN A 82 -7.18 19.98 -0.08
N ARG A 83 -6.92 19.71 1.21
CA ARG A 83 -6.00 20.51 2.03
C ARG A 83 -4.59 20.58 1.46
N VAL A 84 -4.06 19.46 0.96
CA VAL A 84 -2.74 19.42 0.31
C VAL A 84 -2.68 20.33 -0.91
N LYS A 85 -3.76 20.43 -1.70
CA LYS A 85 -3.81 21.33 -2.88
C LYS A 85 -3.92 22.80 -2.50
N GLU A 86 -4.59 23.10 -1.40
CA GLU A 86 -4.77 24.46 -0.88
C GLU A 86 -3.52 24.98 -0.14
N THR A 87 -2.61 24.09 0.23
CA THR A 87 -1.36 24.43 0.92
C THR A 87 -0.26 24.71 -0.10
N GLU A 88 0.12 25.98 -0.25
CA GLU A 88 1.21 26.39 -1.14
C GLU A 88 2.55 26.49 -0.40
N GLY A 89 3.64 26.09 -1.05
CA GLY A 89 5.00 26.25 -0.53
C GLY A 89 5.36 25.37 0.68
N PHE A 90 4.44 24.52 1.15
CA PHE A 90 4.62 23.65 2.29
C PHE A 90 4.01 22.27 2.02
N ASP A 91 4.79 21.20 2.25
CA ASP A 91 4.30 19.85 2.11
C ASP A 91 3.60 19.41 3.40
N LEU A 92 2.27 19.55 3.40
CA LEU A 92 1.42 19.19 4.54
C LEU A 92 1.57 17.72 4.95
N LEU A 93 1.95 16.82 4.06
CA LEU A 93 2.13 15.40 4.40
C LEU A 93 3.42 15.14 5.17
N LEU A 94 4.43 16.00 5.00
CA LEU A 94 5.75 15.91 5.65
C LEU A 94 5.95 16.96 6.73
N CYS A 95 5.01 17.89 6.88
CA CYS A 95 5.14 19.06 7.74
C CYS A 95 6.42 19.87 7.48
N ALA A 96 6.81 19.98 6.21
CA ALA A 96 8.09 20.60 5.83
C ALA A 96 8.08 21.17 4.40
N GLN A 97 9.06 22.03 4.09
CA GLN A 97 9.26 22.59 2.74
C GLN A 97 10.27 21.79 1.90
N ASN A 98 11.04 20.90 2.53
CA ASN A 98 12.13 20.15 1.90
C ASN A 98 11.87 18.64 1.97
N THR A 99 12.68 17.86 1.26
CA THR A 99 12.64 16.39 1.31
C THR A 99 13.57 15.86 2.40
N PRO A 100 13.09 14.99 3.32
CA PRO A 100 13.93 14.39 4.35
C PRO A 100 14.92 13.39 3.76
N ARG A 101 15.95 13.05 4.55
CA ARG A 101 16.94 12.02 4.18
C ARG A 101 16.43 10.62 4.50
N SER A 102 15.74 10.49 5.63
CA SER A 102 15.08 9.28 6.10
C SER A 102 13.82 9.65 6.89
N ILE A 103 12.88 8.72 6.97
CA ILE A 103 11.67 8.82 7.80
C ILE A 103 11.54 7.54 8.62
N ASP A 104 11.27 7.71 9.92
CA ASP A 104 10.91 6.64 10.82
C ASP A 104 9.43 6.73 11.18
N VAL A 105 8.75 5.58 11.18
CA VAL A 105 7.38 5.45 11.67
C VAL A 105 7.39 4.67 12.98
N GLY A 106 6.99 5.35 14.05
CA GLY A 106 6.89 4.80 15.39
C GLY A 106 5.79 3.73 15.53
N PRO A 107 5.58 3.20 16.75
CA PRO A 107 4.46 2.32 17.02
C PRO A 107 3.13 3.04 16.76
N ALA A 108 2.18 2.35 16.16
CA ALA A 108 0.83 2.88 15.98
C ALA A 108 -0.01 2.65 17.24
N THR A 109 -0.86 3.62 17.54
CA THR A 109 -1.89 3.58 18.57
C THR A 109 -3.26 3.55 17.90
N THR A 110 -4.20 2.79 18.48
CA THR A 110 -5.60 2.77 18.02
C THR A 110 -6.52 3.29 19.11
N ALA A 111 -7.38 4.24 18.78
CA ALA A 111 -8.52 4.64 19.60
C ALA A 111 -9.80 4.08 18.99
N GLN A 112 -10.20 2.89 19.46
CA GLN A 112 -11.39 2.18 18.94
C GLN A 112 -12.68 3.02 19.07
N SER A 113 -12.84 3.76 20.17
CA SER A 113 -13.98 4.65 20.39
C SER A 113 -14.04 5.85 19.44
N LEU A 114 -12.92 6.22 18.81
CA LEU A 114 -12.84 7.32 17.85
C LEU A 114 -12.82 6.83 16.40
N GLY A 115 -12.76 5.51 16.18
CA GLY A 115 -12.59 4.93 14.85
C GLY A 115 -11.29 5.36 14.16
N ARG A 116 -10.27 5.77 14.94
CA ARG A 116 -9.00 6.28 14.39
C ARG A 116 -7.79 5.59 14.98
N GLY A 117 -6.75 5.44 14.16
CA GLY A 117 -5.41 5.11 14.62
C GLY A 117 -4.41 6.15 14.17
N TRP A 118 -3.24 6.18 14.81
CA TRP A 118 -2.17 7.09 14.44
C TRP A 118 -0.81 6.53 14.82
N ALA A 119 0.24 7.02 14.17
CA ALA A 119 1.60 6.84 14.62
C ALA A 119 2.35 8.18 14.58
N THR A 120 3.36 8.30 15.43
CA THR A 120 4.34 9.38 15.31
C THR A 120 5.28 9.06 14.15
N VAL A 121 5.45 10.02 13.25
CA VAL A 121 6.38 9.97 12.13
C VAL A 121 7.50 10.96 12.43
N THR A 122 8.75 10.49 12.33
CA THR A 122 9.93 11.31 12.58
C THR A 122 10.73 11.41 11.29
N ALA A 123 10.83 12.63 10.77
CA ALA A 123 11.61 12.95 9.59
C ALA A 123 13.01 13.45 9.99
N HIS A 124 14.04 12.92 9.36
CA HIS A 124 15.44 13.29 9.60
C HIS A 124 15.98 14.15 8.46
N TRP A 125 16.53 15.31 8.81
CA TRP A 125 16.99 16.31 7.85
C TRP A 125 18.52 16.34 7.81
N GLY A 126 19.10 16.36 6.61
CA GLY A 126 20.55 16.31 6.40
C GLY A 126 21.23 17.69 6.49
N GLY A 127 22.47 17.71 7.00
CA GLY A 127 23.33 18.91 7.12
C GLY A 127 24.25 18.83 8.33
N SER A 128 25.19 19.78 8.48
CA SER A 128 25.95 19.94 9.72
C SER A 128 25.02 20.45 10.83
N GLY A 129 24.59 19.53 11.71
CA GLY A 129 23.63 19.78 12.79
C GLY A 129 22.28 19.08 12.61
N ALA A 130 22.29 17.80 12.23
CA ALA A 130 21.12 16.96 11.97
C ALA A 130 19.92 17.33 12.85
N SER A 131 18.83 17.77 12.20
CA SER A 131 17.58 18.10 12.87
C SER A 131 16.54 17.04 12.57
N THR A 132 15.60 16.88 13.49
CA THR A 132 14.46 15.98 13.36
C THR A 132 13.17 16.76 13.56
N THR A 133 12.15 16.41 12.78
CA THR A 133 10.78 16.89 13.01
C THR A 133 9.88 15.69 13.24
N SER A 134 9.01 15.78 14.24
CA SER A 134 8.02 14.75 14.53
C SER A 134 6.61 15.28 14.32
N PHE A 135 5.74 14.47 13.73
CA PHE A 135 4.34 14.79 13.51
C PHE A 135 3.48 13.53 13.68
N LYS A 136 2.17 13.68 13.86
CA LYS A 136 1.23 12.54 13.96
C LYS A 136 0.51 12.32 12.64
N ALA A 137 0.50 11.08 12.16
CA ALA A 137 -0.22 10.67 10.96
C ALA A 137 -1.44 9.83 11.38
N TYR A 138 -2.65 10.29 11.02
CA TYR A 138 -3.91 9.67 11.42
C TYR A 138 -4.54 8.88 10.27
N VAL A 139 -5.11 7.72 10.58
CA VAL A 139 -5.80 6.83 9.64
C VAL A 139 -7.17 6.41 10.18
N ASP A 140 -8.06 6.01 9.26
CA ASP A 140 -9.32 5.37 9.63
C ASP A 140 -9.07 3.93 10.10
N LEU A 141 -9.88 3.46 11.04
CA LEU A 141 -9.88 2.06 11.46
C LEU A 141 -10.87 1.21 10.68
N ASP A 142 -11.81 1.79 9.92
CA ASP A 142 -12.82 1.05 9.16
C ASP A 142 -12.20 0.24 8.02
N ALA A 143 -12.11 -1.08 8.21
CA ALA A 143 -11.53 -1.98 7.23
C ALA A 143 -12.50 -2.40 6.11
N THR A 144 -13.72 -1.84 6.08
CA THR A 144 -14.62 -1.99 4.92
C THR A 144 -14.14 -1.19 3.71
N TYR A 145 -13.28 -0.21 3.94
CA TYR A 145 -12.62 0.61 2.92
C TYR A 145 -11.11 0.37 2.93
N THR A 146 -10.45 0.71 1.84
CA THR A 146 -8.97 0.72 1.81
C THR A 146 -8.46 1.78 2.79
N ILE A 147 -7.50 1.40 3.63
CA ILE A 147 -6.81 2.31 4.54
C ILE A 147 -6.27 3.54 3.80
N GLN A 148 -6.53 4.72 4.38
CA GLN A 148 -6.09 6.00 3.86
C GLN A 148 -5.63 6.88 5.01
N LEU A 149 -4.66 7.74 4.71
CA LEU A 149 -4.27 8.82 5.60
C LEU A 149 -5.40 9.86 5.65
N LEU A 150 -5.95 10.05 6.83
CA LEU A 150 -7.04 10.99 7.09
C LEU A 150 -6.52 12.39 7.34
N ASP A 151 -5.46 12.50 8.15
CA ASP A 151 -4.90 13.78 8.56
C ASP A 151 -3.43 13.66 8.98
N VAL A 152 -2.74 14.80 9.00
CA VAL A 152 -1.41 14.98 9.55
C VAL A 152 -1.44 16.17 10.50
N ASP A 153 -0.94 15.96 11.71
CA ASP A 153 -0.79 16.98 12.74
C ASP A 153 0.70 17.31 12.92
N CYS A 154 1.07 18.50 12.45
CA CYS A 154 2.44 19.01 12.44
C CYS A 154 2.90 19.53 13.81
N GLU A 155 2.03 19.56 14.80
CA GLU A 155 2.27 20.12 16.13
C GLU A 155 1.77 19.16 17.23
N PRO A 156 2.26 17.91 17.25
CA PRO A 156 1.60 16.82 17.96
C PRO A 156 1.62 16.91 19.50
N ASP A 157 2.39 17.85 20.09
CA ASP A 157 2.69 17.97 21.52
C ASP A 157 2.73 19.45 22.03
N SER A 158 2.01 20.37 21.36
CA SER A 158 1.96 21.80 21.76
C SER A 158 1.02 22.10 22.92
#